data_AF-A0A699ZLH6-F1
#
_entry.id   AF-A0A699ZLH6-F1
#
_cell.length_a   1.000
_cell.length_b   1.000
_cell.length_c   1.000
_cell.angle_alpha   90.00
_cell.angle_beta   90.00
_cell.angle_gamma   90.00
#
_symmetry.space_group_name_H-M   'P 1'
#
loop_
_entity.id
_entity.type
_entity.pdbx_description
1 polymer ?
#
loop_
_entity_poly.entity_id
_entity_poly.type
_entity_poly.pdbx_seq_one_letter_code
_entity_poly.pdbx_strand_id
1 'polypeptide(L)' 'MEEAVRGLKRHFHAKHTEGLLSDRGLRLLDWCCDSALDEADTPLDLWERVEQEA' A
#
# COMPACT_ATOMS: atom_id res chain seq x y z
N MET A 1 10.03 -9.44 -8.07
CA MET A 1 9.32 -8.75 -6.97
C MET A 1 8.57 -7.53 -7.50
N GLU A 2 9.23 -6.70 -8.31
CA GLU A 2 8.65 -5.48 -8.91
C GLU A 2 7.29 -5.68 -9.63
N GLU A 3 7.16 -6.70 -10.48
CA GLU A 3 5.89 -7.01 -11.16
C GLU A 3 4.75 -7.41 -10.19
N ALA A 4 5.08 -8.09 -9.10
CA ALA A 4 4.09 -8.50 -8.10
C ALA A 4 3.54 -7.27 -7.35
N VAL A 5 4.41 -6.32 -7.00
CA VAL A 5 4.02 -5.06 -6.36
C VAL A 5 3.18 -4.20 -7.30
N ARG A 6 3.54 -4.11 -8.60
CA ARG A 6 2.70 -3.44 -9.60
C ARG A 6 1.31 -4.06 -9.71
N GLY A 7 1.22 -5.39 -9.59
CA GLY A 7 -0.05 -6.12 -9.52
C GLY A 7 -0.90 -5.74 -8.31
N LEU A 8 -0.28 -5.65 -7.13
CA LEU A 8 -0.94 -5.23 -5.88
C LEU A 8 -1.47 -3.79 -5.98
N LYS A 9 -0.66 -2.84 -6.47
CA LYS A 9 -1.12 -1.45 -6.69
C LYS A 9 -2.36 -1.39 -7.55
N ARG A 10 -2.36 -2.07 -8.72
CA ARG A 10 -3.53 -2.14 -9.60
C ARG A 10 -4.76 -2.73 -8.89
N HIS A 11 -4.56 -3.76 -8.07
CA HIS A 11 -5.64 -4.36 -7.29
C HIS A 11 -6.25 -3.36 -6.29
N PHE A 12 -5.42 -2.64 -5.53
CA PHE A 12 -5.92 -1.66 -4.55
C PHE A 12 -6.63 -0.47 -5.20
N HIS A 13 -6.13 0.04 -6.34
CA HIS A 13 -6.83 1.06 -7.11
C HIS A 13 -8.19 0.58 -7.63
N ALA A 14 -8.29 -0.67 -8.08
CA ALA A 14 -9.58 -1.24 -8.48
C ALA A 14 -10.55 -1.29 -7.28
N LYS A 15 -10.08 -1.73 -6.12
CA LYS A 15 -10.88 -1.81 -4.89
C LYS A 15 -11.31 -0.42 -4.36
N HIS A 16 -10.47 0.59 -4.54
CA HIS A 16 -10.83 1.99 -4.28
C HIS A 16 -11.93 2.47 -5.24
N THR A 17 -11.82 2.17 -6.53
CA THR A 17 -12.85 2.51 -7.52
C THR A 17 -14.18 1.81 -7.25
N GLU A 18 -14.15 0.60 -6.68
CA GLU A 18 -15.33 -0.15 -6.20
C GLU A 18 -15.94 0.43 -4.91
N GLY A 19 -15.31 1.44 -4.28
CA GLY A 19 -15.74 2.04 -3.02
C GLY A 19 -15.42 1.21 -1.77
N LEU A 20 -14.59 0.18 -1.90
CA LEU A 20 -14.20 -0.72 -0.80
C LEU A 20 -12.98 -0.22 -0.01
N LEU A 21 -12.28 0.77 -0.55
CA LEU A 21 -11.13 1.42 0.07
C LEU A 21 -11.36 2.93 0.09
N SER A 22 -11.07 3.55 1.23
CA SER A 22 -11.06 5.01 1.34
C SER A 22 -9.83 5.58 0.61
N ASP A 23 -9.89 6.86 0.23
CA ASP A 23 -8.74 7.59 -0.35
C ASP A 23 -7.51 7.49 0.55
N ARG A 24 -7.72 7.54 1.88
CA ARG A 24 -6.64 7.42 2.86
C ARG A 24 -6.05 6.02 2.90
N GLY A 25 -6.90 4.98 2.91
CA GLY A 25 -6.44 3.60 2.87
C GLY A 25 -5.65 3.28 1.60
N LEU A 26 -6.09 3.80 0.46
CA LEU A 26 -5.37 3.65 -0.81
C LEU A 26 -3.96 4.25 -0.75
N ARG A 27 -3.82 5.50 -0.27
CA ARG A 27 -2.50 6.16 -0.14
C ARG A 27 -1.53 5.37 0.72
N LEU A 28 -2.01 4.83 1.84
CA LEU A 28 -1.18 4.07 2.77
C LEU A 28 -0.70 2.74 2.15
N LEU A 29 -1.58 2.06 1.40
CA LEU A 29 -1.23 0.84 0.67
C LEU A 29 -0.27 1.12 -0.50
N ASP A 30 -0.43 2.24 -1.19
CA ASP A 30 0.49 2.68 -2.24
C ASP A 30 1.89 2.94 -1.68
N TRP A 31 1.97 3.65 -0.55
CA TRP A 31 3.22 3.88 0.15
C TRP A 31 3.91 2.56 0.55
N CYS A 32 3.15 1.60 1.08
CA CYS A 32 3.71 0.29 1.44
C CYS A 32 4.26 -0.46 0.24
N CYS A 33 3.56 -0.38 -0.89
CA CYS A 33 4.03 -0.97 -2.14
C CYS A 33 5.35 -0.34 -2.59
N ASP A 34 5.48 0.99 -2.50
CA ASP A 34 6.74 1.67 -2.82
C ASP A 34 7.86 1.31 -1.84
N SER A 35 7.59 1.34 -0.54
CA SER A 35 8.57 0.96 0.48
C SER A 35 9.02 -0.50 0.38
N ALA A 36 8.14 -1.42 -0.01
CA ALA A 36 8.51 -2.82 -0.24
C ALA A 36 9.41 -3.02 -1.47
N LEU A 37 9.43 -2.05 -2.41
CA LEU A 37 10.37 -2.06 -3.54
C LEU A 37 11.74 -1.49 -3.15
N ASP A 38 11.73 -0.43 -2.35
CA ASP A 38 12.94 0.25 -1.91
C ASP A 38 13.70 -0.56 -0.84
N GLU A 39 12.97 -1.23 0.07
CA GLU A 39 13.53 -2.00 1.19
C GLU A 39 12.88 -3.39 1.29
N ALA A 40 13.16 -4.24 0.30
CA ALA A 40 12.63 -5.60 0.19
C ALA A 40 12.83 -6.48 1.43
N ASP A 41 13.94 -6.29 2.14
CA ASP A 41 14.37 -7.13 3.26
C ASP A 41 13.93 -6.56 4.63
N THR A 42 13.32 -5.37 4.65
CA THR A 42 12.85 -4.71 5.87
C THR A 42 11.34 -4.93 6.03
N PRO A 43 10.87 -5.56 7.13
CA PRO A 43 9.44 -5.62 7.41
C PRO A 43 8.86 -4.22 7.60
N LEU A 44 7.79 -3.92 6.86
CA LEU A 44 7.03 -2.69 7.03
C LEU A 44 6.14 -2.77 8.28
N ASP A 45 6.37 -1.88 9.25
CA ASP A 45 5.43 -1.67 10.36
C ASP A 45 4.25 -0.82 9.88
N LEU A 46 3.31 -1.49 9.21
CA LEU A 46 2.11 -0.91 8.66
C LEU A 46 1.26 -0.23 9.74
N TRP A 47 1.17 -0.85 10.91
CA TRP A 47 0.23 -0.43 11.94
C TRP A 47 0.69 0.84 12.64
N GLU A 48 1.99 0.93 12.93
CA GLU A 48 2.59 2.15 13.45
C GLU A 48 2.38 3.33 12.48
N ARG A 49 2.50 3.09 11.17
CA ARG A 49 2.26 4.13 10.15
C ARG A 49 0.80 4.56 10.04
N VAL A 50 -0.14 3.63 10.16
CA VAL A 50 -1.57 3.95 10.20
C VAL A 50 -1.90 4.86 11.37
N GLU A 51 -1.32 4.58 12.55
CA GLU A 51 -1.51 5.38 13.76
C GLU A 51 -0.90 6.78 13.65
N GLN A 52 0.27 6.93 13.01
CA GLN A 52 0.93 8.23 12.83
C GLN A 52 0.21 9.16 11.84
N GLU A 53 -0.54 8.61 10.88
CA GLU A 53 -1.34 9.42 9.95
C GLU A 53 -2.77 9.71 10.45
N ALA A 54 -3.14 9.25 11.66
CA ALA A 54 -4.50 9.36 12.23
C ALA A 54 -4.79 10.71 12.89
#